data_AF-A0A485CHU7-F1
#
_entry.id   AF-A0A485CHU7-F1
#
_cell.length_a   1.000
_cell.length_b   1.000
_cell.length_c   1.000
_cell.angle_alpha   90.00
_cell.angle_beta   90.00
_cell.angle_gamma   90.00
#
_symmetry.space_group_name_H-M   'P 1'
#
loop_
_entity.id
_entity.type
_entity.pdbx_description
1 polymer ?
#
loop_
_entity_poly.entity_id
_entity_poly.type
_entity_poly.pdbx_seq_one_letter_code
_entity_poly.pdbx_strand_id
1 'polypeptide(L)' 'MSSSILNNAPYEAVEILRAAKPGFSPRIALILGSGLGALADDMDDKTMLSYEDLPGFPVSTVIATPVRL' A
#
# COMPACT_ATOMS: atom_id res chain seq x y z
N MET A 1 9.24 16.93 29.28
CA MET A 1 8.42 17.19 28.09
C MET A 1 9.06 16.46 26.93
N SER A 2 8.68 15.21 26.70
CA SER A 2 9.19 14.45 25.55
C SER A 2 8.14 14.56 24.47
N SER A 3 8.43 15.37 23.46
CA SER A 3 7.65 15.53 22.24
C SER A 3 7.31 14.17 21.66
N SER A 4 6.02 13.83 21.63
CA SER A 4 5.47 12.73 20.87
C SER A 4 5.93 12.88 19.42
N ILE A 5 6.93 12.10 19.01
CA ILE A 5 7.48 12.11 17.66
C ILE A 5 6.35 11.67 16.74
N LEU A 6 5.83 12.60 15.92
CA LEU A 6 4.84 12.32 14.91
C LEU A 6 5.44 11.31 13.92
N ASN A 7 4.88 10.11 13.84
CA ASN A 7 5.24 9.15 12.81
C ASN A 7 4.79 9.69 11.45
N ASN A 8 5.75 10.14 10.63
CA ASN A 8 5.47 10.78 9.35
C ASN A 8 5.31 9.79 8.19
N ALA A 9 5.51 8.49 8.45
CA ALA A 9 5.47 7.44 7.44
C ALA A 9 4.18 7.42 6.58
N PRO A 10 2.97 7.64 7.14
CA PRO A 10 1.76 7.70 6.32
C PRO A 10 1.78 8.82 5.28
N TYR A 11 2.37 9.97 5.61
CA TYR A 11 2.46 11.11 4.68
C TYR A 11 3.47 10.84 3.57
N GLU A 12 4.60 10.20 3.90
CA GLU A 12 5.60 9.79 2.92
C GLU A 12 5.04 8.73 1.94
N ALA A 13 4.28 7.75 2.45
CA ALA A 13 3.61 6.75 1.62
C ALA A 13 2.58 7.37 0.66
N VAL A 14 1.87 8.42 1.08
CA VAL A 14 0.91 9.14 0.22
C VAL A 14 1.61 9.80 -0.97
N GLU A 15 2.80 10.36 -0.78
CA GLU A 15 3.55 10.98 -1.88
C GLU A 15 4.02 9.93 -2.90
N ILE A 16 4.44 8.75 -2.44
CA ILE A 16 4.79 7.63 -3.32
C ILE A 16 3.55 7.15 -4.10
N LEU A 17 2.40 7.01 -3.44
CA LEU A 17 1.15 6.60 -4.09
C LEU A 17 0.69 7.59 -5.17
N ARG A 18 0.78 8.90 -4.88
CA ARG A 18 0.42 9.96 -5.84
C ARG A 18 1.36 10.00 -7.03
N ALA A 19 2.66 9.77 -6.82
CA ALA A 19 3.64 9.69 -7.89
C ALA A 19 3.42 8.44 -8.77
N ALA A 20 3.06 7.31 -8.15
CA ALA A 20 2.83 6.04 -8.85
C ALA A 20 1.57 6.05 -9.73
N LYS A 21 0.49 6.71 -9.28
CA LYS A 21 -0.75 6.87 -10.07
C LYS A 21 -1.25 8.33 -10.02
N PRO A 22 -0.68 9.23 -10.84
CA PRO A 22 -1.07 10.64 -10.85
C PRO A 22 -2.55 10.85 -11.17
N GLY A 23 -3.21 11.74 -10.44
CA GLY A 23 -4.64 12.02 -10.62
C GLY A 23 -5.59 10.95 -10.06
N PHE A 24 -5.07 9.88 -9.46
CA PHE A 24 -5.90 8.88 -8.80
C PHE A 24 -6.39 9.39 -7.44
N SER A 25 -7.71 9.45 -7.28
CA SER A 25 -8.38 9.84 -6.04
C SER A 25 -9.33 8.72 -5.60
N PRO A 26 -8.81 7.65 -4.95
CA PRO A 26 -9.63 6.52 -4.56
C PRO A 26 -10.71 6.96 -3.57
N ARG A 27 -11.95 6.54 -3.82
CA ARG A 27 -13.10 6.79 -2.93
C ARG A 27 -13.28 5.69 -1.90
N ILE A 28 -12.74 4.51 -2.18
CA ILE A 28 -12.89 3.29 -1.41
C ILE A 28 -11.52 2.63 -1.35
N ALA A 29 -11.19 2.07 -0.19
CA ALA A 29 -10.05 1.18 0.00
C ALA A 29 -10.57 -0.20 0.39
N LEU A 30 -9.93 -1.26 -0.13
CA LEU A 30 -10.27 -2.64 0.16
C LEU A 30 -9.03 -3.38 0.64
N ILE A 31 -9.16 -4.11 1.74
CA ILE A 31 -8.11 -5.02 2.24
C ILE A 31 -8.53 -6.43 1.89
N LEU A 32 -7.72 -7.11 1.07
CA LEU A 32 -7.98 -8.48 0.64
C LEU A 32 -7.33 -9.48 1.60
N GLY A 33 -8.16 -10.32 2.23
CA GLY A 33 -7.68 -11.44 3.05
C GLY A 33 -7.18 -12.62 2.21
N SER A 34 -6.78 -13.68 2.90
CA SER A 34 -6.35 -14.93 2.26
C SER A 34 -7.45 -15.49 1.33
N GLY A 35 -7.05 -15.87 0.11
CA GLY A 35 -7.95 -16.46 -0.90
C GLY A 35 -8.68 -15.46 -1.80
N LEU A 36 -8.56 -14.15 -1.57
CA LEU A 36 -9.17 -13.11 -2.41
C LEU A 36 -8.19 -12.45 -3.39
N GLY A 37 -6.96 -12.95 -3.52
CA GLY A 37 -5.94 -12.37 -4.42
C GLY A 37 -6.38 -12.33 -5.89
N ALA A 38 -7.13 -13.33 -6.34
CA ALA A 38 -7.65 -13.38 -7.71
C ALA A 38 -8.56 -12.18 -8.06
N LEU A 39 -9.23 -11.60 -7.06
CA LEU A 39 -10.05 -10.40 -7.28
C LEU A 39 -9.19 -9.19 -7.66
N ALA A 40 -7.99 -9.06 -7.08
CA ALA A 40 -7.03 -8.02 -7.48
C ALA A 40 -6.42 -8.30 -8.85
N ASP A 41 -6.27 -9.58 -9.21
CA ASP A 41 -5.73 -9.96 -10.52
C ASP A 41 -6.65 -9.55 -11.67
N ASP A 42 -7.96 -9.64 -11.47
CA ASP A 42 -9.01 -9.28 -12.43
C ASP A 42 -9.30 -7.77 -12.53
N MET A 43 -8.58 -6.91 -11.79
CA MET A 43 -8.76 -5.46 -11.86
C MET A 43 -8.11 -4.84 -13.12
N ASP A 44 -8.88 -4.03 -13.83
CA ASP A 44 -8.39 -3.19 -14.94
C ASP A 44 -7.65 -1.94 -14.44
N ASP A 45 -6.70 -1.43 -15.23
CA ASP A 45 -5.90 -0.21 -14.94
C ASP A 45 -5.21 -0.23 -13.55
N LYS A 46 -4.67 -1.41 -13.19
CA LYS A 46 -3.98 -1.62 -11.91
C LYS A 46 -2.57 -1.00 -11.91
N THR A 47 -2.30 -0.21 -10.88
CA THR A 47 -0.95 0.19 -10.48
C THR A 47 -0.60 -0.62 -9.25
N MET A 48 0.53 -1.32 -9.28
CA MET A 48 0.91 -2.24 -8.22
C MET A 48 2.17 -1.76 -7.51
N LEU A 49 2.11 -1.63 -6.18
CA LEU A 49 3.24 -1.19 -5.37
C LEU A 49 3.62 -2.25 -4.33
N SER A 50 4.93 -2.50 -4.18
CA SER A 50 5.42 -3.36 -3.11
C SER A 50 5.25 -2.69 -1.76
N TYR A 51 4.87 -3.44 -0.73
CA TYR A 51 4.84 -2.91 0.63
C TYR A 51 6.24 -2.51 1.13
N GLU A 52 7.30 -3.07 0.53
CA GLU A 52 8.69 -2.69 0.82
C GLU A 52 9.02 -1.25 0.41
N ASP A 53 8.32 -0.74 -0.60
CA ASP A 53 8.52 0.62 -1.12
C ASP A 53 7.71 1.66 -0.34
N LEU A 54 6.87 1.23 0.62
CA LEU A 54 5.93 2.09 1.34
C LEU A 54 6.32 2.24 2.81
N PRO A 55 6.79 3.43 3.23
CA PRO A 55 7.10 3.69 4.63
C PRO A 55 5.91 3.38 5.55
N GLY A 56 6.18 2.63 6.63
CA GLY A 56 5.17 2.26 7.62
C GLY A 56 4.30 1.07 7.25
N PHE A 57 4.46 0.48 6.06
CA PHE A 57 3.80 -0.77 5.70
C PHE A 57 4.57 -2.00 6.24
N PRO A 58 3.87 -3.06 6.65
CA PRO A 58 4.51 -4.27 7.16
C PRO A 58 5.17 -5.05 6.02
N VAL A 59 6.48 -5.24 6.10
CA VAL A 59 7.22 -6.13 5.19
C VAL A 59 7.09 -7.56 5.72
N SER A 60 6.33 -8.40 5.01
CA SER A 60 6.25 -9.84 5.35
C SER A 60 7.44 -10.58 4.71
N THR A 61 8.24 -11.25 5.54
CA THR A 61 9.36 -12.12 5.11
C THR A 61 8.93 -13.53 4.68
N VAL A 62 7.62 -13.78 4.59
CA VAL A 62 7.06 -15.08 4.22
C VAL A 62 6.97 -15.16 2.69
N ILE A 63 7.77 -16.06 2.10
CA ILE A 63 7.93 -16.29 0.64
C ILE A 63 6.64 -16.79 -0.06
N ALA A 64 5.53 -16.97 0.66
CA ALA A 64 4.32 -17.61 0.12
C ALA A 64 3.30 -16.67 -0.53
N THR A 65 3.28 -15.36 -0.22
CA THR A 65 2.24 -14.44 -0.73
C THR A 65 2.81 -13.05 -1.04
N PRO A 66 2.69 -12.53 -2.28
CA PRO A 66 3.09 -11.16 -2.59
C PRO A 66 2.15 -10.16 -1.87
N VAL A 67 2.72 -9.31 -1.03
CA VAL A 67 1.99 -8.23 -0.33
C VAL A 67 2.12 -6.95 -1.13
N ARG A 68 1.01 -6.46 -1.68
CA ARG A 68 1.00 -5.35 -2.66
C ARG A 68 -0.25 -4.49 -2.50
N LEU A 69 -0.11 -3.20 -2.79
CA LEU A 69 -1.24 -2.29 -3.03
C LEU A 69 -1.60 -2.31 -4.51
#